data_AF-A0A2D6NY77-F1
#
_entry.id   AF-A0A2D6NY77-F1
#
_cell.length_a   1.000
_cell.length_b   1.000
_cell.length_c   1.000
_cell.angle_alpha   90.00
_cell.angle_beta   90.00
_cell.angle_gamma   90.00
#
_symmetry.space_group_name_H-M   'P 1'
#
loop_
_entity.id
_entity.type
_entity.pdbx_description
1 polymer ?
#
loop_
_entity_poly.entity_id
_entity_poly.type
_entity_poly.pdbx_seq_one_letter_code
_entity_poly.pdbx_strand_id
1 'polypeptide(L)'
;MKKNGVESLDSAELLAVVLWYGTPGESALELSNRLLRDYNLNHLDELSVVELKKECKGNEVKALKILSLIELSKRYNKLIKGGYNSKPITCAKDVYDMMIGRVSFEIKRF
;
A
#
# COMPACT_ATOMS: atom_id res chain seq x y z
N MET A 1 8.19 -13.03 16.91
CA MET A 1 7.69 -11.66 16.62
C MET A 1 8.20 -10.75 17.71
N LYS A 2 8.74 -9.57 17.34
CA LYS A 2 9.25 -8.58 18.30
C LYS A 2 8.20 -8.31 19.38
N LYS A 3 8.60 -8.20 20.64
CA LYS A 3 7.72 -7.94 21.79
C LYS A 3 7.06 -6.53 21.77
N ASN A 4 7.27 -5.76 20.70
CA ASN A 4 7.07 -4.31 20.64
C ASN A 4 5.97 -3.88 19.65
N GLY A 5 4.98 -4.73 19.39
CA GLY A 5 3.84 -4.39 18.54
C GLY A 5 4.17 -4.24 17.04
N VAL A 6 3.14 -3.91 16.24
CA VAL A 6 3.22 -3.76 14.78
C VAL A 6 4.03 -2.52 14.39
N GLU A 7 4.01 -1.49 15.24
CA GLU A 7 4.75 -0.23 15.10
C GLU A 7 6.27 -0.38 15.11
N SER A 8 6.79 -1.49 15.64
CA SER A 8 8.22 -1.79 15.70
C SER A 8 8.75 -2.56 14.49
N LEU A 9 7.86 -2.94 13.58
CA LEU A 9 8.17 -3.72 12.39
C LEU A 9 8.58 -2.78 11.25
N ASP A 10 9.67 -3.13 10.58
CA ASP A 10 10.03 -2.47 9.33
C ASP A 10 9.09 -2.90 8.17
N SER A 11 9.22 -2.24 7.01
CA SER A 11 8.35 -2.53 5.86
C SER A 11 8.44 -3.98 5.37
N ALA A 12 9.61 -4.61 5.45
CA ALA A 12 9.80 -6.00 5.04
C ALA A 12 9.15 -6.95 6.05
N GLU A 13 9.28 -6.67 7.34
CA GLU A 13 8.62 -7.41 8.42
C GLU A 13 7.09 -7.30 8.33
N LEU A 14 6.56 -6.11 8.06
CA LEU A 14 5.12 -5.90 7.84
C LEU A 14 4.60 -6.71 6.66
N LEU A 15 5.30 -6.65 5.52
CA LEU A 15 4.94 -7.42 4.33
C LEU A 15 5.04 -8.93 4.59
N ALA A 16 6.05 -9.38 5.34
CA ALA A 16 6.22 -10.78 5.71
C ALA A 16 5.04 -11.30 6.54
N VAL A 17 4.51 -10.48 7.47
CA VAL A 17 3.30 -10.81 8.24
C VAL A 17 2.10 -10.98 7.33
N VAL A 18 1.89 -10.08 6.35
CA VAL A 18 0.78 -10.20 5.37
C VAL A 18 0.90 -11.47 4.52
N LEU A 19 2.12 -11.80 4.09
CA LEU A 19 2.40 -12.99 3.29
C LEU A 19 2.25 -14.30 4.10
N TRP A 20 2.42 -14.22 5.42
CA TRP A 20 2.32 -15.29 6.44
C TRP A 20 3.39 -16.38 6.35
N TYR A 21 3.73 -16.83 5.14
CA TYR A 21 4.78 -17.82 4.88
C TYR A 21 5.62 -17.43 3.65
N GLY A 22 6.76 -18.08 3.48
CA GLY A 22 7.67 -17.85 2.36
C GLY A 22 7.26 -18.54 1.05
N THR A 23 8.16 -18.60 0.09
CA THR A 23 8.07 -19.45 -1.12
C THR A 23 9.11 -20.57 -1.03
N PRO A 24 9.07 -21.61 -1.89
CA PRO A 24 10.10 -22.65 -1.86
C PRO A 24 11.51 -22.05 -1.97
N GLY A 25 12.33 -22.23 -0.93
CA GLY A 25 13.69 -21.71 -0.85
C GLY A 25 13.84 -20.24 -0.41
N GLU A 26 12.77 -19.56 0.00
CA GLU A 26 12.83 -18.22 0.61
C GLU A 26 11.79 -18.10 1.73
N SER A 27 12.18 -17.65 2.91
CA SER A 27 11.26 -17.28 3.99
C SER A 27 10.38 -16.07 3.61
N ALA A 28 9.31 -15.82 4.37
CA ALA A 28 8.44 -14.66 4.14
C ALA A 28 9.22 -13.34 4.24
N LEU A 29 10.20 -13.28 5.16
CA LEU A 29 11.04 -12.12 5.36
C LEU A 29 12.04 -11.93 4.22
N GLU A 30 12.68 -13.00 3.74
CA GLU A 30 13.58 -12.93 2.59
C GLU A 30 12.85 -12.52 1.31
N LEU A 31 11.68 -13.11 1.05
CA LEU A 31 10.82 -12.72 -0.06
C LEU A 31 10.43 -11.23 0.03
N SER A 32 10.01 -10.77 1.20
CA SER A 32 9.62 -9.37 1.41
C SER A 32 10.79 -8.42 1.21
N ASN A 33 11.97 -8.75 1.72
CA ASN A 33 13.18 -7.97 1.51
C ASN A 33 13.56 -7.90 0.03
N ARG A 34 13.52 -9.03 -0.69
CA ARG A 34 13.83 -9.08 -2.12
C ARG A 34 12.86 -8.20 -2.93
N LEU A 35 11.55 -8.37 -2.71
CA LEU A 35 10.53 -7.57 -3.39
C LEU A 35 10.71 -6.07 -3.14
N LEU A 36 10.96 -5.66 -1.90
CA LEU A 36 11.15 -4.26 -1.54
C LEU A 36 12.47 -3.68 -2.05
N ARG A 37 13.53 -4.50 -2.14
CA ARG A 37 14.79 -4.07 -2.73
C ARG A 37 14.66 -3.85 -4.23
N ASP A 38 13.96 -4.75 -4.91
CA ASP A 38 13.91 -4.77 -6.38
C ASP A 38 12.85 -3.78 -6.93
N TYR A 39 11.74 -3.58 -6.21
CA TYR A 39 10.61 -2.76 -6.66
C TYR A 39 10.24 -1.59 -5.73
N ASN A 40 10.76 -1.53 -4.50
CA ASN A 40 10.27 -0.61 -3.46
C ASN A 40 8.74 -0.79 -3.21
N LEU A 41 8.15 -0.13 -2.21
CA LEU A 41 6.69 -0.18 -2.01
C LEU A 41 5.93 0.51 -3.14
N ASN A 42 6.56 1.49 -3.78
CA ASN A 42 5.92 2.40 -4.71
C ASN A 42 5.83 1.87 -6.15
N HIS A 43 6.56 0.82 -6.52
CA HIS A 43 6.48 0.21 -7.86
C HIS A 43 5.90 -1.19 -7.84
N LEU A 44 5.60 -1.76 -6.66
CA LEU A 44 4.88 -3.04 -6.57
C LEU A 44 3.45 -2.95 -7.14
N ASP A 45 2.89 -1.75 -7.26
CA ASP A 45 1.56 -1.52 -7.83
C ASP A 45 1.55 -1.37 -9.35
N GLU A 46 2.73 -1.18 -9.96
CA GLU A 46 2.93 -1.15 -11.41
C GLU A 46 2.99 -2.56 -12.00
N LEU A 47 3.35 -3.56 -11.19
CA LEU A 47 3.44 -4.94 -11.61
C LEU A 47 2.06 -5.56 -11.86
N SER A 48 1.92 -6.23 -12.98
CA SER A 48 0.76 -7.08 -13.25
C SER A 48 0.73 -8.29 -12.31
N VAL A 49 -0.46 -8.90 -12.18
CA VAL A 49 -0.63 -10.15 -11.42
C VAL A 49 0.32 -11.24 -11.92
N VAL A 50 0.58 -11.29 -13.22
CA VAL A 50 1.47 -12.30 -13.85
C VAL A 50 2.92 -12.08 -13.44
N GLU A 51 3.38 -10.84 -13.42
CA GLU A 51 4.74 -10.49 -13.00
C GLU A 51 4.93 -10.75 -11.50
N LEU A 52 4.00 -10.30 -10.65
CA LEU A 52 4.04 -10.58 -9.21
C LEU A 52 3.97 -12.07 -8.90
N LYS A 53 3.19 -12.83 -9.68
CA LYS A 53 3.14 -14.30 -9.56
C LYS A 53 4.49 -14.91 -9.87
N LYS A 54 5.19 -14.43 -10.92
CA LYS A 54 6.55 -14.88 -11.25
C LYS A 54 7.53 -14.57 -10.11
N GLU A 55 7.46 -13.36 -9.55
CA GLU A 55 8.27 -12.97 -8.40
C GLU A 55 7.98 -13.82 -7.15
N CYS A 56 6.74 -14.25 -6.98
CA CYS A 56 6.30 -15.15 -5.91
C CYS A 56 6.46 -16.64 -6.29
N LYS A 57 7.36 -16.99 -7.22
CA LYS A 57 7.66 -18.36 -7.67
C LYS A 57 6.41 -19.15 -8.10
N GLY A 58 5.52 -18.49 -8.83
CA GLY A 58 4.28 -19.08 -9.33
C GLY A 58 3.11 -19.05 -8.33
N ASN A 59 3.30 -18.53 -7.12
CA ASN A 59 2.22 -18.47 -6.12
C ASN A 59 1.29 -17.28 -6.35
N GLU A 60 0.12 -17.58 -6.92
CA GLU A 60 -0.91 -16.59 -7.23
C GLU A 60 -1.54 -15.96 -5.99
N VAL A 61 -1.74 -16.74 -4.93
CA VAL A 61 -2.33 -16.24 -3.67
C VAL A 61 -1.45 -15.14 -3.05
N LYS A 62 -0.13 -15.29 -3.11
CA LYS A 62 0.81 -14.26 -2.62
C LYS A 62 0.78 -13.00 -3.47
N ALA A 63 0.75 -13.15 -4.80
CA ALA A 63 0.61 -12.01 -5.70
C ALA A 63 -0.68 -11.22 -5.42
N LEU A 64 -1.81 -11.93 -5.28
CA LEU A 64 -3.10 -11.31 -4.94
C LEU A 64 -3.10 -10.66 -3.56
N LYS A 65 -2.44 -11.25 -2.55
CA LYS A 65 -2.27 -10.63 -1.23
C LYS A 65 -1.54 -9.28 -1.32
N ILE A 66 -0.46 -9.22 -2.09
CA ILE A 66 0.32 -7.98 -2.27
C ILE A 66 -0.54 -6.91 -2.95
N LEU A 67 -1.21 -7.26 -4.06
CA LEU A 67 -2.09 -6.34 -4.78
C LEU A 67 -3.28 -5.87 -3.91
N SER A 68 -3.86 -6.79 -3.14
CA SER A 68 -4.96 -6.46 -2.22
C SER A 68 -4.50 -5.51 -1.12
N LEU A 69 -3.31 -5.72 -0.57
CA LEU A 69 -2.70 -4.82 0.43
C LEU A 69 -2.51 -3.42 -0.15
N ILE A 70 -1.97 -3.31 -1.36
CA ILE A 70 -1.73 -2.05 -2.05
C ILE A 70 -3.03 -1.31 -2.31
N GLU A 71 -4.03 -1.98 -2.89
CA GLU A 71 -5.32 -1.39 -3.20
C GLU A 71 -6.05 -0.95 -1.91
N LEU A 72 -6.00 -1.76 -0.85
CA LEU A 72 -6.55 -1.40 0.44
C LEU A 72 -5.84 -0.18 1.04
N SER A 73 -4.51 -0.10 0.94
CA SER A 73 -3.72 1.06 1.35
C SER A 73 -4.12 2.32 0.58
N LYS A 74 -4.35 2.22 -0.74
CA LYS A 74 -4.84 3.34 -1.56
C LYS A 74 -6.22 3.82 -1.08
N ARG A 75 -7.14 2.91 -0.78
CA ARG A 75 -8.48 3.23 -0.23
C ARG A 75 -8.40 3.85 1.16
N TYR A 76 -7.57 3.28 2.04
CA TYR A 76 -7.34 3.82 3.37
C TYR A 76 -6.79 5.25 3.31
N ASN A 77 -5.77 5.49 2.49
CA ASN A 77 -5.21 6.82 2.28
C ASN A 77 -6.24 7.81 1.72
N LYS A 78 -7.12 7.35 0.81
CA LYS A 78 -8.23 8.17 0.31
C LYS A 78 -9.20 8.55 1.43
N LEU A 79 -9.53 7.64 2.34
CA LEU A 79 -10.39 7.91 3.49
C LEU A 79 -9.76 8.88 4.49
N ILE A 80 -8.46 8.74 4.78
CA ILE A 80 -7.73 9.66 5.66
C ILE A 80 -7.70 11.07 5.07
N LYS A 81 -7.49 11.19 3.75
CA LYS A 81 -7.44 12.50 3.07
C LYS A 81 -8.80 13.12 2.77
N GLY A 82 -9.84 12.31 2.56
CA GLY A 82 -11.15 12.75 2.05
C GLY A 82 -12.32 12.55 3.02
N GLY A 83 -12.11 11.93 4.18
CA GLY A 83 -13.16 11.55 5.13
C GLY A 83 -13.98 10.34 4.67
N TYR A 84 -14.61 9.64 5.62
CA TYR A 84 -15.51 8.50 5.36
C TYR A 84 -16.81 8.91 4.64
N ASN A 85 -17.20 10.18 4.81
CA ASN A 85 -18.36 10.81 4.18
C ASN A 85 -17.88 11.86 3.18
N SER A 86 -17.37 11.44 2.02
CA SER A 86 -17.30 12.36 0.89
C SER A 86 -18.75 12.68 0.52
N LYS A 87 -19.28 13.82 1.01
CA LYS A 87 -20.57 14.32 0.53
C LYS A 87 -20.53 14.29 -1.01
N PRO A 88 -21.54 13.71 -1.67
CA PRO A 88 -21.59 13.76 -3.13
C PRO A 88 -21.45 15.21 -3.58
N ILE A 89 -20.64 15.44 -4.62
CA ILE A 89 -20.51 16.76 -5.23
C ILE A 89 -21.84 17.04 -5.92
N THR A 90 -22.66 17.88 -5.31
CA THR A 90 -23.98 18.26 -5.82
C THR A 90 -23.98 19.65 -6.41
N CYS A 91 -23.01 20.48 -6.04
CA CYS A 91 -22.88 21.84 -6.55
C CYS A 91 -21.42 22.30 -6.67
N ALA A 92 -21.21 23.41 -7.38
CA ALA A 92 -19.88 24.01 -7.55
C ALA A 92 -19.20 24.38 -6.21
N LYS A 93 -19.99 24.64 -5.16
CA LYS A 93 -19.48 24.93 -3.82
C LYS A 93 -18.81 23.72 -3.18
N ASP A 94 -19.32 22.51 -3.40
CA ASP A 94 -18.71 21.29 -2.88
C ASP A 94 -17.30 21.07 -3.47
N VAL A 95 -17.10 21.44 -4.74
CA VAL A 95 -15.80 21.41 -5.41
C VAL A 95 -14.86 22.48 -4.84
N TYR A 96 -15.37 23.70 -4.65
CA TYR A 96 -14.61 24.81 -4.07
C TYR A 96 -14.12 24.49 -2.66
N ASP A 97 -15.00 23.99 -1.79
CA ASP A 97 -14.68 23.62 -0.41
C ASP A 97 -13.69 22.44 -0.35
N MET A 98 -13.76 21.49 -1.30
CA MET A 98 -12.81 20.39 -1.41
C MET A 98 -11.42 20.86 -1.91
N MET A 99 -11.38 21.84 -2.80
CA MET A 99 -10.16 22.37 -3.42
C MET A 99 -9.41 23.34 -2.49
N ILE A 100 -10.12 24.20 -1.75
CA ILE A 100 -9.49 25.22 -0.90
C ILE A 100 -8.70 24.61 0.26
N GLY A 101 -9.14 23.46 0.76
CA GLY A 101 -8.40 22.66 1.74
C GLY A 101 -7.07 22.13 1.21
N ARG A 102 -6.91 21.95 -0.11
CA ARG A 102 -5.65 21.50 -0.74
C ARG A 102 -4.75 22.67 -1.10
N VAL A 103 -5.31 23.72 -1.67
CA VAL A 103 -4.57 24.93 -2.08
C VAL A 103 -3.92 25.63 -0.88
N SER A 104 -4.58 25.63 0.28
CA SER A 104 -4.04 26.24 1.51
C SER A 104 -2.78 25.53 2.06
N PHE A 105 -2.56 24.25 1.73
CA PHE A 105 -1.34 23.52 2.11
C PHE A 105 -0.18 23.77 1.14
N GLU A 106 -0.45 24.09 -0.12
CA GLU A 106 0.60 24.37 -1.12
C GLU A 106 1.11 25.81 -1.04
N ILE A 107 0.27 26.78 -0.67
CA ILE A 107 0.68 28.19 -0.52
C ILE A 107 1.58 28.40 0.71
N LYS A 108 1.47 27.57 1.76
CA LYS A 108 2.36 27.62 2.94
C LYS A 108 3.76 27.02 2.70
N ARG A 109 4.04 26.54 1.49
CA ARG A 109 5.31 25.91 1.10
C ARG A 109 6.20 26.81 0.25
N PHE A 110 5.82 28.07 0.07
CA PHE A 110 6.60 29.13 -0.57
C PHE A 110 6.87 30.26 0.42
#